data_AF-A0A929G8C1-F1
#
_entry.id   AF-A0A929G8C1-F1
#
_cell.length_a   1.000
_cell.length_b   1.000
_cell.length_c   1.000
_cell.angle_alpha   90.00
_cell.angle_beta   90.00
_cell.angle_gamma   90.00
#
_symmetry.space_group_name_H-M   'P 1'
#
loop_
_entity.id
_entity.type
_entity.pdbx_description
1 polymer ?
#
loop_
_entity_poly.entity_id
_entity_poly.type
_entity_poly.pdbx_seq_one_letter_code
_entity_poly.pdbx_strand_id
1 'polypeptide(L)'
;MLAGRIFVLFILLPPLVACAANPVATLSTTPTPLPPTTPVPLSSPSPTASTTHTPVPSPTSTSTSTSTPTLTHTPTSTPFPTHTPTPPTPTPLPPTSPPPFAPAPPPGREFATLDDFWAGAAEWVLEEFDVGLPVGESDTVYRGSTEFWSYLHASHQSAGVVDQCGDPAPFPGCITLWKSRDGGLHFALENPICLFPCTTCPCDPGQDHTQQQQYPRVFFDTDRAYMVYEWGAGTLLRTSPDGLNWSAEAHVPGTGAWHAEQGTCSEPESVGEHPHIYSELEVECLVGAPPGIYIEGNLLYVFVGLGRAPGHMGCYVGDKYAGAGGLRK
;
A
#
# COMPACT_ATOMS: atom_id res chain seq x y z
N MET A 1 -12.27 -29.28 34.72
CA MET A 1 -13.71 -28.93 34.64
C MET A 1 -13.87 -27.49 35.07
N LEU A 2 -14.75 -26.79 34.36
CA LEU A 2 -15.00 -25.35 34.25
C LEU A 2 -14.75 -24.47 35.48
N ALA A 3 -14.15 -23.30 35.23
CA ALA A 3 -14.89 -22.02 35.28
C ALA A 3 -14.08 -20.92 34.60
N GLY A 4 -14.19 -20.83 33.27
CA GLY A 4 -13.71 -19.67 32.50
C GLY A 4 -14.62 -18.48 32.76
N ARG A 5 -14.05 -17.37 33.25
CA ARG A 5 -14.75 -16.09 33.37
C ARG A 5 -14.67 -15.38 32.03
N ILE A 6 -15.82 -15.14 31.43
CA ILE A 6 -16.01 -14.25 30.30
C ILE A 6 -15.96 -12.81 30.85
N PHE A 7 -15.02 -12.00 30.36
CA PHE A 7 -15.11 -10.54 30.51
C PHE A 7 -15.78 -9.99 29.25
N VAL A 8 -17.04 -9.58 29.39
CA VAL A 8 -17.73 -8.73 28.41
C VAL A 8 -17.37 -7.29 28.76
N LEU A 9 -16.54 -6.66 27.94
CA LEU A 9 -16.27 -5.22 28.03
C LEU A 9 -17.41 -4.48 27.33
N PHE A 10 -18.34 -3.93 28.11
CA PHE A 10 -19.27 -2.90 27.62
C PHE A 10 -18.51 -1.59 27.50
N ILE A 11 -18.04 -1.26 26.29
CA ILE A 11 -17.56 0.08 25.99
C ILE A 11 -18.81 0.95 25.74
N LEU A 12 -19.20 1.70 26.77
CA LEU A 12 -20.03 2.89 26.59
C LEU A 12 -19.16 3.94 25.92
N LEU A 13 -19.14 3.94 24.58
CA LEU A 13 -18.54 5.05 23.83
C LEU A 13 -19.36 6.32 24.08
N PRO A 14 -18.74 7.44 24.51
CA PRO A 14 -19.38 8.73 24.39
C PRO A 14 -19.64 9.00 22.89
N PRO A 15 -20.71 9.72 22.52
CA PRO A 15 -20.94 10.09 21.13
C PRO A 15 -19.76 10.94 20.64
N LEU A 16 -18.98 10.39 19.71
CA LEU A 16 -18.01 11.16 18.94
C LEU A 16 -18.78 12.28 18.23
N VAL A 17 -18.32 13.50 18.46
CA VAL A 17 -18.82 14.70 17.83
C VAL A 17 -18.58 14.55 16.32
N ALA A 18 -19.65 14.27 15.59
CA ALA A 18 -19.70 14.34 14.14
C ALA A 18 -19.12 15.69 13.67
N CYS A 19 -18.39 15.67 12.55
CA CYS A 19 -17.81 16.82 11.84
C CYS A 19 -18.63 18.10 12.03
N ALA A 20 -18.30 18.86 13.08
CA ALA A 20 -18.97 20.11 13.36
C ALA A 20 -18.35 21.16 12.45
N ALA A 21 -19.19 21.86 11.69
CA ALA A 21 -18.81 23.07 11.00
C ALA A 21 -18.08 24.01 12.00
N ASN A 22 -16.86 24.40 11.64
CA ASN A 22 -15.94 25.19 12.47
C ASN A 22 -16.65 26.39 13.14
N PRO A 23 -16.59 26.53 14.48
CA PRO A 23 -16.79 27.84 15.08
C PRO A 23 -15.58 28.71 14.74
N VAL A 24 -15.84 29.87 14.13
CA VAL A 24 -14.83 30.89 13.84
C VAL A 24 -14.25 31.40 15.16
N ALA A 25 -13.12 30.83 15.59
CA ALA A 25 -12.33 31.36 16.69
C ALA A 25 -11.41 32.46 16.16
N THR A 26 -11.68 33.71 16.56
CA THR A 26 -10.81 34.86 16.30
C THR A 26 -9.59 34.77 17.19
N LEU A 27 -8.50 34.18 16.67
CA LEU A 27 -7.19 34.21 17.33
C LEU A 27 -6.53 35.56 17.10
N SER A 28 -6.41 36.36 18.17
CA SER A 28 -5.58 37.56 18.20
C SER A 28 -4.11 37.16 18.27
N THR A 29 -3.42 37.15 17.13
CA THR A 29 -1.98 36.89 17.05
C THR A 29 -1.20 38.15 17.41
N THR A 30 -0.58 38.15 18.58
CA THR A 30 0.54 39.07 18.86
C THR A 30 1.77 38.51 18.14
N PRO A 31 2.40 39.26 17.21
CA PRO A 31 3.54 38.73 16.46
C PRO A 31 4.75 38.57 17.38
N THR A 32 5.17 37.32 17.57
CA THR A 32 6.48 36.99 18.15
C THR A 32 7.57 37.38 17.13
N PRO A 33 8.58 38.19 17.50
CA PRO A 33 9.64 38.56 16.58
C PRO A 33 10.45 37.33 16.17
N LEU A 34 10.60 37.14 14.85
CA LEU A 34 11.42 36.08 14.26
C LEU A 34 12.91 36.29 14.61
N PRO A 35 13.64 35.23 14.98
CA PRO A 35 15.08 35.29 15.15
C PRO A 35 15.78 35.60 13.81
N PRO A 36 16.90 36.32 13.82
CA PRO A 36 17.64 36.68 12.62
C PRO A 36 18.19 35.43 11.93
N THR A 37 17.81 35.23 10.66
CA THR A 37 18.34 34.17 9.81
C THR A 37 19.81 34.42 9.52
N THR A 38 20.70 33.62 10.12
CA THR A 38 22.10 33.57 9.70
C THR A 38 22.20 32.78 8.39
N PRO A 39 22.76 33.35 7.30
CA PRO A 39 22.88 32.64 6.04
C PRO A 39 23.87 31.47 6.20
N VAL A 40 23.38 30.26 5.92
CA VAL A 40 24.22 29.07 5.82
C VAL A 40 24.98 29.13 4.48
N PRO A 41 26.31 28.98 4.46
CA PRO A 41 27.07 29.01 3.22
C PRO A 41 26.67 27.84 2.31
N LEU A 42 26.36 28.18 1.05
CA LEU A 42 25.96 27.25 0.00
C LEU A 42 27.17 26.39 -0.40
N SER A 43 27.11 25.08 -0.13
CA SER A 43 28.11 24.12 -0.60
C SER A 43 28.08 24.04 -2.13
N SER A 44 29.18 24.45 -2.77
CA SER A 44 29.38 24.36 -4.22
C SER A 44 29.23 22.90 -4.69
N PRO A 45 28.43 22.62 -5.74
CA PRO A 45 28.32 21.28 -6.29
C PRO A 45 29.66 20.83 -6.90
N SER A 46 30.08 19.62 -6.54
CA SER A 46 31.24 18.94 -7.11
C SER A 46 30.93 18.51 -8.56
N PRO A 47 31.87 18.64 -9.51
CA PRO A 47 31.61 18.27 -10.91
C PRO A 47 31.38 16.77 -11.07
N THR A 48 30.26 16.44 -11.73
CA THR A 48 29.84 15.08 -12.09
C THR A 48 30.83 14.46 -13.08
N ALA A 49 31.33 13.26 -12.77
CA ALA A 49 32.14 12.47 -13.68
C ALA A 49 31.28 11.96 -14.85
N SER A 50 31.68 12.31 -16.08
CA SER A 50 31.07 11.84 -17.32
C SER A 50 31.39 10.37 -17.54
N THR A 51 30.39 9.49 -17.43
CA THR A 51 30.51 8.07 -17.78
C THR A 51 30.43 7.87 -19.30
N THR A 52 31.56 7.56 -19.91
CA THR A 52 31.66 7.14 -21.32
C THR A 52 31.05 5.74 -21.48
N HIS A 53 29.90 5.64 -22.16
CA HIS A 53 29.32 4.37 -22.55
C HIS A 53 30.16 3.69 -23.64
N THR A 54 30.72 2.53 -23.33
CA THR A 54 31.33 1.62 -24.32
C THR A 54 30.24 0.79 -24.98
N PRO A 55 30.17 0.69 -26.32
CA PRO A 55 29.14 -0.10 -26.99
C PRO A 55 29.32 -1.61 -26.73
N VAL A 56 28.25 -2.25 -26.31
CA VAL A 56 28.15 -3.71 -26.11
C VAL A 56 27.97 -4.38 -27.49
N PRO A 57 28.75 -5.41 -27.85
CA PRO A 57 28.61 -6.10 -29.13
C PRO A 57 27.31 -6.91 -29.21
N SER A 58 26.69 -6.82 -30.38
CA SER A 58 25.46 -7.53 -30.78
C SER A 58 25.66 -9.05 -30.82
N PRO A 59 24.76 -9.87 -30.26
CA PRO A 59 24.89 -11.33 -30.31
C PRO A 59 24.52 -11.89 -31.70
N THR A 60 25.45 -12.65 -32.26
CA THR A 60 25.33 -13.43 -33.49
C THR A 60 24.33 -14.58 -33.33
N SER A 61 23.30 -14.62 -34.17
CA SER A 61 22.34 -15.73 -34.26
C SER A 61 23.04 -17.01 -34.74
N THR A 62 23.12 -18.01 -33.88
CA THR A 62 23.57 -19.36 -34.24
C THR A 62 22.34 -20.24 -34.54
N SER A 63 22.22 -20.71 -35.78
CA SER A 63 21.18 -21.65 -36.19
C SER A 63 21.42 -23.03 -35.58
N THR A 64 20.50 -23.49 -34.73
CA THR A 64 20.52 -24.86 -34.18
C THR A 64 19.85 -25.81 -35.18
N SER A 65 20.58 -26.83 -35.61
CA SER A 65 20.08 -27.90 -36.49
C SER A 65 19.19 -28.87 -35.72
N THR A 66 18.03 -29.16 -36.31
CA THR A 66 17.08 -30.20 -35.88
C THR A 66 17.69 -31.58 -36.10
N SER A 67 17.92 -32.34 -35.03
CA SER A 67 18.22 -33.77 -35.11
C SER A 67 16.93 -34.60 -35.02
N THR A 68 16.74 -35.46 -36.02
CA THR A 68 15.69 -36.46 -36.13
C THR A 68 15.75 -37.48 -34.99
N PRO A 69 14.64 -37.85 -34.32
CA PRO A 69 14.66 -38.88 -33.30
C PRO A 69 14.78 -40.28 -33.94
N THR A 70 15.84 -41.00 -33.57
CA THR A 70 16.03 -42.43 -33.86
C THR A 70 15.20 -43.25 -32.88
N LEU A 71 14.34 -44.13 -33.39
CA LEU A 71 13.59 -45.11 -32.60
C LEU A 71 14.55 -46.14 -31.99
N THR A 72 14.76 -46.08 -30.68
CA THR A 72 15.49 -47.10 -29.92
C THR A 72 14.51 -48.13 -29.36
N HIS A 73 14.73 -49.39 -29.68
CA HIS A 73 13.96 -50.53 -29.18
C HIS A 73 14.08 -50.65 -27.65
N THR A 74 12.92 -50.69 -26.98
CA THR A 74 12.76 -50.92 -25.55
C THR A 74 13.16 -52.36 -25.19
N PRO A 75 14.16 -52.59 -24.31
CA PRO A 75 14.43 -53.93 -23.80
C PRO A 75 13.33 -54.37 -22.83
N THR A 76 12.85 -55.59 -23.05
CA THR A 76 11.87 -56.30 -22.21
C THR A 76 12.37 -56.43 -20.77
N SER A 77 11.61 -55.87 -19.81
CA SER A 77 11.89 -55.95 -18.38
C SER A 77 11.77 -57.38 -17.84
N THR A 78 12.84 -57.87 -17.23
CA THR A 78 12.84 -59.10 -16.41
C THR A 78 12.07 -58.83 -15.11
N PRO A 79 11.17 -59.72 -14.66
CA PRO A 79 10.41 -59.51 -13.42
C PRO A 79 11.35 -59.57 -12.21
N PHE A 80 11.43 -58.46 -11.48
CA PHE A 80 12.15 -58.34 -10.21
C PHE A 80 11.30 -58.94 -9.08
N PRO A 81 11.88 -59.71 -8.14
CA PRO A 81 11.13 -60.32 -7.04
C PRO A 81 10.43 -59.24 -6.20
N THR A 82 9.12 -59.40 -6.07
CA THR A 82 8.26 -58.52 -5.25
C THR A 82 8.60 -58.73 -3.78
N HIS A 83 9.38 -57.81 -3.20
CA HIS A 83 9.49 -57.69 -1.76
C HIS A 83 8.20 -57.04 -1.24
N THR A 84 7.44 -57.79 -0.44
CA THR A 84 6.28 -57.28 0.30
C THR A 84 6.75 -56.14 1.22
N PRO A 85 6.30 -54.88 0.99
CA PRO A 85 6.71 -53.77 1.83
C PRO A 85 6.13 -53.91 3.24
N THR A 86 6.99 -53.83 4.25
CA THR A 86 6.59 -53.71 5.65
C THR A 86 5.73 -52.45 5.82
N PRO A 87 4.59 -52.51 6.55
CA PRO A 87 3.74 -51.34 6.78
C PRO A 87 4.57 -50.21 7.39
N PRO A 88 4.54 -48.99 6.83
CA PRO A 88 5.26 -47.86 7.40
C PRO A 88 4.70 -47.57 8.80
N THR A 89 5.58 -47.51 9.78
CA THR A 89 5.27 -47.00 11.12
C THR A 89 4.65 -45.60 10.96
N PRO A 90 3.47 -45.32 11.55
CA PRO A 90 2.83 -44.02 11.41
C PRO A 90 3.77 -42.93 11.93
N THR A 91 4.27 -42.10 11.02
CA THR A 91 5.00 -40.88 11.36
C THR A 91 4.02 -39.96 12.08
N PRO A 92 4.33 -39.49 13.31
CA PRO A 92 3.46 -38.55 14.01
C PRO A 92 3.24 -37.33 13.11
N LEU A 93 1.96 -37.01 12.84
CA LEU A 93 1.63 -35.81 12.08
C LEU A 93 2.21 -34.59 12.81
N PRO A 94 2.86 -33.66 12.09
CA PRO A 94 3.25 -32.39 12.68
C PRO A 94 1.99 -31.70 13.25
N PRO A 95 2.12 -31.00 14.39
CA PRO A 95 1.01 -30.30 15.02
C PRO A 95 0.33 -29.38 13.99
N THR A 96 -0.97 -29.57 13.83
CA THR A 96 -1.76 -29.10 12.67
C THR A 96 -2.11 -27.61 12.72
N SER A 97 -1.52 -26.85 13.65
CA SER A 97 -1.66 -25.40 13.69
C SER A 97 -0.40 -24.79 14.33
N PRO A 98 0.27 -23.83 13.69
CA PRO A 98 1.22 -22.99 14.39
C PRO A 98 0.51 -22.29 15.56
N PRO A 99 1.23 -22.01 16.66
CA PRO A 99 0.67 -21.23 17.76
C PRO A 99 0.21 -19.86 17.25
N PRO A 100 -0.91 -19.32 17.75
CA PRO A 100 -1.34 -17.97 17.39
C PRO A 100 -0.24 -17.00 17.82
N PHE A 101 0.27 -16.19 16.89
CA PHE A 101 1.12 -15.07 17.27
C PHE A 101 0.24 -13.99 17.88
N ALA A 102 0.47 -13.78 19.17
CA ALA A 102 0.15 -12.53 19.81
C ALA A 102 1.41 -11.68 19.68
N PRO A 103 1.33 -10.46 19.10
CA PRO A 103 2.39 -9.49 19.27
C PRO A 103 2.75 -9.49 20.76
N ALA A 104 4.03 -9.66 21.08
CA ALA A 104 4.51 -9.58 22.44
C ALA A 104 5.33 -8.30 22.52
N PRO A 105 5.10 -7.43 23.52
CA PRO A 105 5.96 -6.29 23.69
C PRO A 105 7.39 -6.78 23.98
N PRO A 106 8.42 -5.98 23.65
CA PRO A 106 9.80 -6.31 24.01
C PRO A 106 9.93 -6.67 25.50
N PRO A 107 10.87 -7.55 25.89
CA PRO A 107 11.02 -7.97 27.28
C PRO A 107 11.11 -6.78 28.25
N GLY A 108 10.25 -6.77 29.27
CA GLY A 108 10.17 -5.69 30.25
C GLY A 108 9.35 -4.47 29.80
N ARG A 109 8.64 -4.56 28.67
CA ARG A 109 7.72 -3.53 28.18
C ARG A 109 6.30 -4.06 28.07
N GLU A 110 5.36 -3.13 27.90
CA GLU A 110 3.95 -3.38 27.58
C GLU A 110 3.57 -2.52 26.37
N PHE A 111 2.55 -2.91 25.61
CA PHE A 111 2.06 -2.05 24.53
C PHE A 111 1.37 -0.82 25.12
N ALA A 112 1.69 0.35 24.56
CA ALA A 112 1.03 1.59 24.91
C ALA A 112 -0.45 1.57 24.51
N THR A 113 -1.28 2.22 25.32
CA THR A 113 -2.67 2.52 24.96
C THR A 113 -2.74 3.79 24.11
N LEU A 114 -3.92 4.05 23.52
CA LEU A 114 -4.17 5.32 22.84
C LEU A 114 -4.09 6.51 23.82
N ASP A 115 -4.51 6.30 25.08
CA ASP A 115 -4.39 7.31 26.13
C ASP A 115 -2.92 7.62 26.45
N ASP A 116 -2.06 6.59 26.52
CA ASP A 116 -0.62 6.77 26.71
C ASP A 116 0.01 7.56 25.55
N PHE A 117 -0.43 7.29 24.31
CA PHE A 117 0.00 8.05 23.14
C PHE A 117 -0.37 9.53 23.25
N TRP A 118 -1.63 9.84 23.59
CA TRP A 118 -2.08 11.24 23.73
C TRP A 118 -1.50 11.96 24.95
N ALA A 119 -1.19 11.22 26.02
CA ALA A 119 -0.50 11.76 27.18
C ALA A 119 1.01 11.97 26.95
N GLY A 120 1.54 11.57 25.80
CA GLY A 120 2.98 11.61 25.50
C GLY A 120 3.81 10.61 26.33
N ALA A 121 3.15 9.59 26.89
CA ALA A 121 3.79 8.52 27.67
C ALA A 121 4.19 7.32 26.80
N ALA A 122 3.70 7.24 25.56
CA ALA A 122 4.11 6.24 24.58
C ALA A 122 5.45 6.61 23.93
N GLU A 123 6.23 5.59 23.56
CA GLU A 123 7.43 5.73 22.74
C GLU A 123 7.30 4.84 21.50
N TRP A 124 7.87 5.31 20.39
CA TRP A 124 8.02 4.49 19.19
C TRP A 124 9.33 3.71 19.27
N VAL A 125 9.24 2.40 19.11
CA VAL A 125 10.39 1.49 19.11
C VAL A 125 10.49 0.85 17.74
N LEU A 126 11.66 1.00 17.11
CA LEU A 126 11.97 0.25 15.91
C LEU A 126 12.51 -1.12 16.31
N GLU A 127 11.81 -2.19 15.95
CA GLU A 127 12.22 -3.56 16.25
C GLU A 127 13.14 -4.12 15.16
N GLU A 128 12.77 -3.96 13.89
CA GLU A 128 13.54 -4.36 12.71
C GLU A 128 13.58 -3.19 11.72
N PHE A 129 14.78 -2.86 11.23
CA PHE A 129 14.99 -1.73 10.32
C PHE A 129 14.73 -2.13 8.86
N ASP A 130 15.08 -3.36 8.49
CA ASP A 130 14.89 -3.88 7.14
C ASP A 130 14.11 -5.19 7.19
N VAL A 131 12.82 -5.06 6.86
CA VAL A 131 11.90 -6.19 6.78
C VAL A 131 11.75 -6.72 5.35
N GLY A 132 12.59 -6.27 4.39
CA GLY A 132 12.53 -6.68 2.99
C GLY A 132 11.48 -5.97 2.14
N LEU A 133 10.77 -4.97 2.69
CA LEU A 133 9.93 -4.06 1.91
C LEU A 133 10.81 -3.01 1.23
N PRO A 134 10.58 -2.68 -0.04
CA PRO A 134 11.30 -1.59 -0.69
C PRO A 134 10.91 -0.25 -0.06
N VAL A 135 11.78 0.75 -0.24
CA VAL A 135 11.49 2.13 0.16
C VAL A 135 10.30 2.64 -0.66
N GLY A 136 9.20 2.90 0.02
CA GLY A 136 7.97 3.42 -0.57
C GLY A 136 6.86 3.42 0.46
N GLU A 137 5.79 4.16 0.18
CA GLU A 137 4.64 4.21 1.06
C GLU A 137 3.81 2.94 0.89
N SER A 138 3.72 2.18 1.98
CA SER A 138 2.89 0.98 2.10
C SER A 138 1.77 1.20 3.12
N ASP A 139 0.80 0.28 3.10
CA ASP A 139 -0.04 0.02 4.25
C ASP A 139 0.04 -1.45 4.63
N THR A 140 0.26 -1.73 5.90
CA THR A 140 0.53 -3.07 6.41
C THR A 140 -0.52 -3.48 7.41
N VAL A 141 -1.29 -4.50 7.05
CA VAL A 141 -2.40 -5.01 7.85
C VAL A 141 -2.04 -6.33 8.50
N TYR A 142 -2.48 -6.50 9.74
CA TYR A 142 -2.41 -7.77 10.45
C TYR A 142 -3.53 -8.69 9.96
N ARG A 143 -3.20 -9.92 9.55
CA ARG A 143 -4.16 -10.91 9.03
C ARG A 143 -4.43 -12.07 9.98
N GLY A 144 -3.91 -12.01 11.20
CA GLY A 144 -4.06 -13.06 12.20
C GLY A 144 -2.86 -14.01 12.25
N SER A 145 -2.71 -14.71 13.38
CA SER A 145 -1.53 -15.53 13.66
C SER A 145 -0.26 -14.71 13.42
N THR A 146 0.72 -15.19 12.63
CA THR A 146 1.98 -14.52 12.30
C THR A 146 1.93 -13.77 10.97
N GLU A 147 0.76 -13.66 10.33
CA GLU A 147 0.64 -13.20 8.96
C GLU A 147 0.36 -11.70 8.88
N PHE A 148 1.17 -11.00 8.10
CA PHE A 148 1.02 -9.59 7.77
C PHE A 148 1.01 -9.41 6.26
N TRP A 149 0.12 -8.55 5.78
CA TRP A 149 0.00 -8.20 4.37
C TRP A 149 0.35 -6.73 4.19
N SER A 150 1.34 -6.44 3.36
CA SER A 150 1.73 -5.09 3.01
C SER A 150 1.36 -4.81 1.57
N TYR A 151 0.52 -3.79 1.38
CA TYR A 151 0.13 -3.27 0.08
C TYR A 151 1.08 -2.12 -0.26
N LEU A 152 1.82 -2.27 -1.35
CA LEU A 152 2.84 -1.31 -1.75
C LEU A 152 2.93 -1.25 -3.26
N HIS A 153 3.22 -0.08 -3.80
CA HIS A 153 3.47 0.09 -5.22
C HIS A 153 4.87 -0.39 -5.62
N ALA A 154 4.97 -1.13 -6.72
CA ALA A 154 6.22 -1.59 -7.28
C ALA A 154 6.12 -1.69 -8.81
N SER A 155 7.26 -1.58 -9.48
CA SER A 155 7.40 -1.58 -10.94
C SER A 155 8.30 -2.72 -11.40
N HIS A 156 8.41 -2.87 -12.72
CA HIS A 156 9.37 -3.79 -13.30
C HIS A 156 10.81 -3.46 -12.88
N GLN A 157 11.16 -2.17 -12.88
CA GLN A 157 12.49 -1.71 -12.50
C GLN A 157 12.81 -1.99 -11.03
N SER A 158 11.84 -1.88 -10.13
CA SER A 158 12.08 -2.00 -8.69
C SER A 158 12.02 -3.43 -8.17
N ALA A 159 11.13 -4.27 -8.71
CA ALA A 159 10.92 -5.63 -8.20
C ALA A 159 10.53 -6.66 -9.28
N GLY A 160 10.78 -6.37 -10.57
CA GLY A 160 10.44 -7.28 -11.67
C GLY A 160 8.94 -7.43 -11.90
N VAL A 161 8.13 -6.48 -11.40
CA VAL A 161 6.67 -6.51 -11.51
C VAL A 161 6.23 -6.44 -12.98
N VAL A 162 5.27 -7.28 -13.33
CA VAL A 162 4.55 -7.23 -14.60
C VAL A 162 3.06 -6.95 -14.35
N ASP A 163 2.34 -6.49 -15.36
CA ASP A 163 0.89 -6.48 -15.30
C ASP A 163 0.29 -7.88 -15.49
N GLN A 164 -1.03 -7.98 -15.45
CA GLN A 164 -1.74 -9.27 -15.53
C GLN A 164 -1.66 -9.92 -16.92
N CYS A 165 -1.22 -9.17 -17.92
CA CYS A 165 -0.99 -9.64 -19.29
C CYS A 165 0.48 -10.03 -19.53
N GLY A 166 1.35 -9.79 -18.55
CA GLY A 166 2.77 -10.11 -18.59
C GLY A 166 3.66 -8.99 -19.11
N ASP A 167 3.10 -7.81 -19.42
CA ASP A 167 3.89 -6.66 -19.85
C ASP A 167 4.58 -6.00 -18.64
N PRO A 168 5.81 -5.46 -18.79
CA PRO A 168 6.52 -4.79 -17.71
C PRO A 168 5.73 -3.62 -17.11
N ALA A 169 5.49 -3.62 -15.79
CA ALA A 169 4.81 -2.51 -15.11
C ALA A 169 5.70 -1.24 -15.11
N PRO A 170 5.23 -0.09 -15.64
CA PRO A 170 6.01 1.14 -15.70
C PRO A 170 6.29 1.74 -14.32
N PHE A 171 7.37 2.51 -14.18
CA PHE A 171 7.66 3.27 -12.94
C PHE A 171 6.67 4.46 -12.78
N PRO A 172 6.16 4.77 -11.57
CA PRO A 172 6.55 4.23 -10.25
C PRO A 172 5.92 2.87 -9.91
N GLY A 173 5.01 2.36 -10.73
CA GLY A 173 4.47 1.01 -10.59
C GLY A 173 2.99 0.93 -10.31
N CYS A 174 2.57 -0.29 -10.05
CA CYS A 174 1.22 -0.65 -9.64
C CYS A 174 1.26 -1.22 -8.22
N ILE A 175 0.13 -1.27 -7.54
CA ILE A 175 0.02 -1.87 -6.22
C ILE A 175 0.29 -3.37 -6.34
N THR A 176 1.08 -3.88 -5.40
CA THR A 176 1.48 -5.28 -5.23
C THR A 176 1.21 -5.71 -3.80
N LEU A 177 1.21 -7.03 -3.56
CA LEU A 177 0.98 -7.60 -2.25
C LEU A 177 2.23 -8.33 -1.77
N TRP A 178 2.80 -7.83 -0.68
CA TRP A 178 3.91 -8.43 0.04
C TRP A 178 3.38 -9.11 1.29
N LYS A 179 3.90 -10.29 1.62
CA LYS A 179 3.44 -11.06 2.77
C LYS A 179 4.59 -11.38 3.70
N SER A 180 4.35 -11.22 4.99
CA SER A 180 5.16 -11.80 6.06
C SER A 180 4.37 -12.92 6.72
N ARG A 181 5.08 -13.99 7.09
CA ARG A 181 4.52 -15.16 7.81
C ARG A 181 5.22 -15.39 9.15
N ASP A 182 6.06 -14.45 9.56
CA ASP A 182 6.95 -14.55 10.71
C ASP A 182 6.82 -13.35 11.67
N GLY A 183 5.63 -12.74 11.71
CA GLY A 183 5.35 -11.66 12.64
C GLY A 183 5.74 -10.28 12.13
N GLY A 184 5.95 -10.11 10.83
CA GLY A 184 6.35 -8.84 10.22
C GLY A 184 7.87 -8.67 10.07
N LEU A 185 8.68 -9.68 10.39
CA LEU A 185 10.15 -9.58 10.34
C LEU A 185 10.69 -9.70 8.92
N HIS A 186 10.05 -10.48 8.05
CA HIS A 186 10.41 -10.58 6.64
C HIS A 186 9.18 -10.57 5.74
N PHE A 187 9.18 -9.68 4.75
CA PHE A 187 8.18 -9.60 3.70
C PHE A 187 8.74 -10.12 2.38
N ALA A 188 7.91 -10.86 1.65
CA ALA A 188 8.23 -11.35 0.32
C ALA A 188 7.13 -10.98 -0.68
N LEU A 189 7.54 -10.55 -1.87
CA LEU A 189 6.68 -10.45 -3.04
C LEU A 189 6.56 -11.82 -3.69
N GLU A 190 5.65 -12.65 -3.17
CA GLU A 190 5.46 -14.03 -3.65
C GLU A 190 5.04 -14.07 -5.14
N ASN A 191 4.25 -13.08 -5.58
CA ASN A 191 3.79 -12.95 -6.96
C ASN A 191 4.07 -11.53 -7.47
N PRO A 192 5.10 -11.31 -8.31
CA PRO A 192 5.46 -9.98 -8.82
C PRO A 192 4.54 -9.54 -9.97
N ILE A 193 3.25 -9.42 -9.69
CA ILE A 193 2.22 -9.03 -10.64
C ILE A 193 1.40 -7.87 -10.06
N CYS A 194 0.98 -6.91 -10.88
CA CYS A 194 0.02 -5.89 -10.48
C CYS A 194 -1.23 -6.51 -9.85
N LEU A 195 -1.60 -6.01 -8.67
CA LEU A 195 -2.68 -6.60 -7.88
C LEU A 195 -4.06 -6.42 -8.50
N PHE A 196 -4.27 -5.33 -9.26
CA PHE A 196 -5.55 -5.08 -9.92
C PHE A 196 -5.61 -5.77 -11.29
N PRO A 197 -6.73 -6.42 -11.61
CA PRO A 197 -6.91 -7.09 -12.89
C PRO A 197 -7.03 -6.07 -14.03
N CYS A 198 -6.46 -6.41 -15.18
CA CYS A 198 -6.76 -5.68 -16.42
C CYS A 198 -8.10 -6.15 -17.00
N THR A 199 -8.83 -5.24 -17.61
CA THR A 199 -10.13 -5.55 -18.22
C THR A 199 -9.97 -6.44 -19.46
N THR A 200 -8.93 -6.17 -20.26
CA THR A 200 -8.54 -6.93 -21.45
C THR A 200 -7.03 -6.94 -21.60
N CYS A 201 -6.48 -7.89 -22.36
CA CYS A 201 -5.07 -7.88 -22.73
C CYS A 201 -4.86 -7.37 -24.17
N PRO A 202 -3.89 -6.48 -24.41
CA PRO A 202 -3.00 -5.84 -23.43
C PRO A 202 -3.74 -4.86 -22.51
N CYS A 203 -3.20 -4.61 -21.32
CA CYS A 203 -3.78 -3.66 -20.37
C CYS A 203 -3.78 -2.24 -20.94
N ASP A 204 -4.84 -1.48 -20.69
CA ASP A 204 -4.93 -0.05 -21.02
C ASP A 204 -4.47 0.77 -19.81
N PRO A 205 -3.32 1.48 -19.87
CA PRO A 205 -2.83 2.26 -18.74
C PRO A 205 -3.79 3.35 -18.25
N GLY A 206 -4.67 3.85 -19.12
CA GLY A 206 -5.65 4.88 -18.78
C GLY A 206 -6.92 4.34 -18.12
N GLN A 207 -7.17 3.04 -18.21
CA GLN A 207 -8.33 2.37 -17.59
C GLN A 207 -7.89 1.43 -16.45
N ASP A 208 -6.91 0.58 -16.71
CA ASP A 208 -6.42 -0.44 -15.78
C ASP A 208 -5.37 0.11 -14.79
N HIS A 209 -4.90 1.35 -15.01
CA HIS A 209 -3.99 2.09 -14.13
C HIS A 209 -2.69 1.34 -13.84
N THR A 210 -2.06 0.66 -14.81
CA THR A 210 -0.86 -0.19 -14.59
C THR A 210 0.40 0.53 -14.09
N GLN A 211 0.32 1.85 -13.88
CA GLN A 211 1.38 2.72 -13.40
C GLN A 211 0.81 3.76 -12.43
N GLN A 212 1.69 4.38 -11.63
CA GLN A 212 1.35 5.49 -10.72
C GLN A 212 0.21 5.18 -9.74
N GLN A 213 0.06 3.92 -9.31
CA GLN A 213 -0.83 3.60 -8.20
C GLN A 213 -0.06 3.82 -6.90
N GLN A 214 -0.23 4.96 -6.23
CA GLN A 214 0.58 5.35 -5.09
C GLN A 214 -0.21 5.39 -3.78
N TYR A 215 0.50 5.38 -2.65
CA TYR A 215 -0.08 5.55 -1.31
C TYR A 215 -1.30 4.66 -1.00
N PRO A 216 -1.24 3.34 -1.25
CA PRO A 216 -2.35 2.46 -0.88
C PRO A 216 -2.62 2.55 0.62
N ARG A 217 -3.89 2.58 0.99
CA ARG A 217 -4.39 2.44 2.36
C ARG A 217 -5.53 1.45 2.36
N VAL A 218 -5.50 0.48 3.25
CA VAL A 218 -6.39 -0.67 3.27
C VAL A 218 -7.05 -0.82 4.62
N PHE A 219 -8.37 -0.99 4.61
CA PHE A 219 -9.14 -1.32 5.79
C PHE A 219 -9.90 -2.63 5.57
N PHE A 220 -9.69 -3.60 6.45
CA PHE A 220 -10.47 -4.85 6.46
C PHE A 220 -11.65 -4.71 7.42
N ASP A 221 -12.86 -4.77 6.89
CA ASP A 221 -14.08 -4.87 7.66
C ASP A 221 -14.54 -6.35 7.72
N THR A 222 -15.64 -6.60 8.41
CA THR A 222 -16.23 -7.91 8.63
C THR A 222 -16.64 -8.65 7.36
N ASP A 223 -17.09 -7.95 6.31
CA ASP A 223 -17.58 -8.57 5.07
C ASP A 223 -16.70 -8.32 3.84
N ARG A 224 -15.85 -7.29 3.86
CA ARG A 224 -14.95 -6.94 2.74
C ARG A 224 -13.80 -6.04 3.18
N ALA A 225 -12.76 -5.99 2.36
CA ALA A 225 -11.71 -4.99 2.40
C ALA A 225 -12.06 -3.79 1.50
N TYR A 226 -11.54 -2.63 1.90
CA TYR A 226 -11.60 -1.37 1.15
C TYR A 226 -10.19 -0.85 1.01
N MET A 227 -9.86 -0.33 -0.17
CA MET A 227 -8.58 0.30 -0.44
C MET A 227 -8.79 1.64 -1.09
N VAL A 228 -8.13 2.67 -0.57
CA VAL A 228 -7.91 3.91 -1.31
C VAL A 228 -6.47 4.01 -1.75
N TYR A 229 -6.25 4.64 -2.90
CA TYR A 229 -4.93 4.90 -3.44
C TYR A 229 -4.98 6.14 -4.32
N GLU A 230 -3.82 6.70 -4.62
CA GLU A 230 -3.68 7.79 -5.58
C GLU A 230 -3.41 7.23 -6.98
N TRP A 231 -4.04 7.84 -7.99
CA TRP A 231 -3.62 7.73 -9.38
C TRP A 231 -3.89 9.04 -10.11
N GLY A 232 -2.87 9.60 -10.77
CA GLY A 232 -3.00 10.86 -11.50
C GLY A 232 -3.51 12.02 -10.63
N ALA A 233 -3.02 12.15 -9.39
CA ALA A 233 -3.48 13.09 -8.36
C ALA A 233 -4.92 12.87 -7.83
N GLY A 234 -5.69 11.95 -8.40
CA GLY A 234 -7.02 11.57 -7.91
C GLY A 234 -6.95 10.50 -6.84
N THR A 235 -7.95 10.47 -5.94
CA THR A 235 -8.16 9.37 -5.00
C THR A 235 -9.13 8.37 -5.60
N LEU A 236 -8.72 7.10 -5.63
CA LEU A 236 -9.49 5.99 -6.17
C LEU A 236 -9.84 5.04 -5.03
N LEU A 237 -11.06 4.51 -5.03
CA LEU A 237 -11.53 3.48 -4.12
C LEU A 237 -11.68 2.15 -4.86
N ARG A 238 -11.25 1.06 -4.23
CA ARG A 238 -11.57 -0.31 -4.63
C ARG A 238 -12.06 -1.10 -3.42
N THR A 239 -12.85 -2.14 -3.68
CA THR A 239 -13.33 -3.08 -2.66
C THR A 239 -12.93 -4.49 -3.02
N SER A 240 -12.80 -5.36 -2.02
CA SER A 240 -12.42 -6.75 -2.23
C SER A 240 -13.06 -7.66 -1.18
N PRO A 241 -13.62 -8.83 -1.53
CA PRO A 241 -14.15 -9.76 -0.53
C PRO A 241 -13.05 -10.41 0.32
N ASP A 242 -11.80 -10.44 -0.15
CA ASP A 242 -10.70 -11.21 0.45
C ASP A 242 -9.37 -10.44 0.55
N GLY A 243 -9.30 -9.23 0.01
CA GLY A 243 -8.08 -8.41 -0.08
C GLY A 243 -7.14 -8.82 -1.21
N LEU A 244 -7.55 -9.74 -2.09
CA LEU A 244 -6.80 -10.24 -3.24
C LEU A 244 -7.50 -9.91 -4.56
N ASN A 245 -8.81 -10.16 -4.61
CA ASN A 245 -9.65 -9.92 -5.78
C ASN A 245 -10.32 -8.57 -5.66
N TRP A 246 -9.76 -7.54 -6.31
CA TRP A 246 -10.24 -6.17 -6.21
C TRP A 246 -11.25 -5.82 -7.30
N SER A 247 -12.25 -5.02 -6.94
CA SER A 247 -13.18 -4.41 -7.90
C SER A 247 -12.43 -3.50 -8.90
N ALA A 248 -13.12 -3.10 -9.97
CA ALA A 248 -12.71 -1.95 -10.77
C ALA A 248 -12.56 -0.69 -9.91
N GLU A 249 -11.79 0.27 -10.40
CA GLU A 249 -11.60 1.58 -9.78
C GLU A 249 -12.90 2.35 -9.69
N ALA A 250 -13.04 3.10 -8.59
CA ALA A 250 -14.11 4.06 -8.42
C ALA A 250 -13.49 5.37 -7.93
N HIS A 251 -13.51 6.40 -8.78
CA HIS A 251 -12.97 7.71 -8.43
C HIS A 251 -13.79 8.37 -7.32
N VAL A 252 -13.11 8.88 -6.28
CA VAL A 252 -13.72 9.65 -5.21
C VAL A 252 -14.10 11.03 -5.78
N PRO A 253 -15.39 11.40 -5.81
CA PRO A 253 -15.81 12.63 -6.47
C PRO A 253 -15.12 13.88 -5.92
N GLY A 254 -14.64 14.76 -6.82
CA GLY A 254 -14.01 16.02 -6.44
C GLY A 254 -12.55 15.90 -5.97
N THR A 255 -11.92 14.74 -6.10
CA THR A 255 -10.46 14.60 -5.98
C THR A 255 -9.78 14.76 -7.35
N GLY A 256 -8.49 15.05 -7.37
CA GLY A 256 -7.68 15.30 -8.55
C GLY A 256 -6.85 16.57 -8.42
N ALA A 257 -6.30 17.00 -9.55
CA ALA A 257 -5.66 18.29 -9.70
C ALA A 257 -6.21 19.01 -10.93
N TRP A 258 -6.42 20.32 -10.83
CA TRP A 258 -7.07 21.10 -11.90
C TRP A 258 -6.67 22.58 -11.84
N HIS A 259 -6.95 23.31 -12.92
CA HIS A 259 -6.89 24.76 -12.96
C HIS A 259 -8.19 25.37 -12.42
N ALA A 260 -8.14 26.51 -11.74
CA ALA A 260 -9.31 27.16 -11.14
C ALA A 260 -10.37 27.59 -12.18
N GLU A 261 -9.99 27.69 -13.45
CA GLU A 261 -10.91 27.90 -14.57
C GLU A 261 -11.74 26.66 -14.95
N GLN A 262 -11.26 25.45 -14.60
CA GLN A 262 -11.91 24.17 -14.88
C GLN A 262 -12.88 23.74 -13.77
N GLY A 263 -12.77 24.34 -12.57
CA GLY A 263 -13.60 23.97 -11.43
C GLY A 263 -13.42 24.91 -10.23
N THR A 264 -14.32 24.82 -9.26
CA THR A 264 -14.21 25.60 -8.03
C THR A 264 -12.96 25.19 -7.24
N CYS A 265 -12.18 26.17 -6.83
CA CYS A 265 -11.00 26.01 -5.99
C CYS A 265 -11.25 26.73 -4.68
N SER A 266 -11.56 25.99 -3.62
CA SER A 266 -11.64 26.61 -2.29
C SER A 266 -10.23 26.95 -1.79
N GLU A 267 -10.13 27.92 -0.88
CA GLU A 267 -8.84 28.33 -0.30
C GLU A 267 -8.01 27.14 0.24
N PRO A 268 -8.59 26.14 0.95
CA PRO A 268 -7.84 24.98 1.40
C PRO A 268 -7.31 24.06 0.29
N GLU A 269 -7.92 24.10 -0.90
CA GLU A 269 -7.55 23.26 -2.05
C GLU A 269 -6.50 23.93 -2.94
N SER A 270 -6.30 25.25 -2.77
CA SER A 270 -5.34 26.01 -3.55
C SER A 270 -3.92 25.59 -3.22
N VAL A 271 -3.11 25.35 -4.26
CA VAL A 271 -1.69 25.04 -4.12
C VAL A 271 -0.89 26.31 -3.78
N GLY A 272 -1.29 27.45 -4.35
CA GLY A 272 -0.57 28.72 -4.22
C GLY A 272 0.84 28.68 -4.82
N GLU A 273 1.63 29.73 -4.53
CA GLU A 273 3.02 29.82 -4.96
C GLU A 273 3.87 28.70 -4.32
N HIS A 274 4.65 27.96 -5.11
CA HIS A 274 5.47 26.85 -4.61
C HIS A 274 6.95 27.00 -5.00
N PRO A 275 7.90 26.89 -4.06
CA PRO A 275 9.32 27.17 -4.31
C PRO A 275 10.01 26.19 -5.25
N HIS A 276 9.38 25.04 -5.54
CA HIS A 276 9.93 23.99 -6.40
C HIS A 276 9.02 23.60 -7.58
N ILE A 277 7.84 24.21 -7.70
CA ILE A 277 6.97 24.03 -8.87
C ILE A 277 6.96 25.40 -9.54
N TYR A 278 7.91 25.59 -10.46
CA TYR A 278 8.21 26.88 -11.06
C TYR A 278 7.18 27.33 -12.10
N SER A 279 6.15 26.53 -12.34
CA SER A 279 5.04 26.89 -13.18
C SER A 279 3.75 26.78 -12.36
N GLU A 280 3.16 27.93 -12.03
CA GLU A 280 1.74 28.05 -11.69
C GLU A 280 0.82 27.56 -12.86
N LEU A 281 1.42 27.04 -13.94
CA LEU A 281 0.80 26.62 -15.19
C LEU A 281 0.42 25.14 -15.22
N GLU A 282 0.73 24.33 -14.19
CA GLU A 282 0.40 22.90 -14.23
C GLU A 282 -0.90 22.59 -13.49
N VAL A 283 -1.06 23.05 -12.24
CA VAL A 283 -2.30 22.88 -11.46
C VAL A 283 -2.42 23.99 -10.42
N GLU A 284 -3.62 24.55 -10.23
CA GLU A 284 -3.87 25.59 -9.21
C GLU A 284 -4.55 25.01 -7.97
N CYS A 285 -5.19 23.85 -8.13
CA CYS A 285 -5.99 23.17 -7.12
C CYS A 285 -5.55 21.71 -7.02
N LEU A 286 -5.48 21.19 -5.79
CA LEU A 286 -5.10 19.80 -5.52
C LEU A 286 -5.94 19.23 -4.37
N VAL A 287 -6.54 18.07 -4.60
CA VAL A 287 -7.29 17.29 -3.60
C VAL A 287 -7.03 15.82 -3.84
N GLY A 288 -6.40 15.10 -2.92
CA GLY A 288 -6.40 13.64 -3.00
C GLY A 288 -5.24 12.92 -2.32
N ALA A 289 -4.03 13.47 -2.44
CA ALA A 289 -2.81 12.76 -2.07
C ALA A 289 -2.13 13.33 -0.81
N PRO A 290 -1.54 12.47 0.04
CA PRO A 290 -1.77 11.03 0.15
C PRO A 290 -3.16 10.77 0.80
N PRO A 291 -3.90 9.74 0.36
CA PRO A 291 -5.18 9.41 0.96
C PRO A 291 -5.02 8.65 2.29
N GLY A 292 -6.11 8.62 3.05
CA GLY A 292 -6.33 7.80 4.26
C GLY A 292 -7.71 7.17 4.23
N ILE A 293 -7.91 6.06 4.96
CA ILE A 293 -9.21 5.38 5.05
C ILE A 293 -9.50 4.95 6.48
N TYR A 294 -10.77 5.06 6.88
CA TYR A 294 -11.27 4.53 8.14
C TYR A 294 -12.73 4.10 7.98
N ILE A 295 -13.16 3.08 8.73
CA ILE A 295 -14.54 2.61 8.72
C ILE A 295 -15.06 2.53 10.15
N GLU A 296 -16.25 3.11 10.37
CA GLU A 296 -16.98 3.03 11.64
C GLU A 296 -18.44 2.61 11.36
N GLY A 297 -18.81 1.41 11.79
CA GLY A 297 -20.14 0.86 11.51
C GLY A 297 -20.39 0.77 10.01
N ASN A 298 -21.35 1.55 9.49
CA ASN A 298 -21.66 1.63 8.06
C ASN A 298 -21.03 2.85 7.37
N LEU A 299 -20.28 3.68 8.09
CA LEU A 299 -19.65 4.87 7.54
C LEU A 299 -18.24 4.55 7.03
N LEU A 300 -17.99 4.95 5.79
CA LEU A 300 -16.66 4.98 5.19
C LEU A 300 -16.15 6.42 5.21
N TYR A 301 -14.97 6.60 5.78
CA TYR A 301 -14.22 7.86 5.81
C TYR A 301 -13.03 7.74 4.87
N VAL A 302 -12.88 8.71 3.98
CA VAL A 302 -11.69 8.86 3.13
C VAL A 302 -11.06 10.22 3.42
N PHE A 303 -9.85 10.21 3.93
CA PHE A 303 -9.05 11.41 4.21
C PHE A 303 -8.19 11.73 2.99
N VAL A 304 -8.01 13.01 2.71
CA VAL A 304 -7.19 13.46 1.57
C VAL A 304 -6.37 14.68 1.97
N GLY A 305 -5.21 14.84 1.34
CA GLY A 305 -4.50 16.12 1.32
C GLY A 305 -5.25 17.16 0.47
N LEU A 306 -5.27 18.41 0.93
CA LEU A 306 -5.79 19.56 0.19
C LEU A 306 -4.68 20.61 0.00
N GLY A 307 -4.55 21.11 -1.22
CA GLY A 307 -3.59 22.14 -1.58
C GLY A 307 -2.14 21.71 -1.39
N ARG A 308 -1.29 22.66 -1.03
CA ARG A 308 0.17 22.48 -0.90
C ARG A 308 0.57 21.92 0.47
N ALA A 309 1.58 21.03 0.49
CA ALA A 309 2.21 20.58 1.73
C ALA A 309 3.12 21.67 2.39
N PRO A 310 3.13 21.81 3.73
CA PRO A 310 2.18 21.24 4.69
C PRO A 310 0.77 21.79 4.45
N GLY A 311 -0.18 20.88 4.20
CA GLY A 311 -1.50 21.24 3.64
C GLY A 311 -2.64 21.05 4.63
N HIS A 312 -3.85 21.31 4.13
CA HIS A 312 -5.07 21.02 4.87
C HIS A 312 -5.44 19.54 4.71
N MET A 313 -6.24 19.03 5.65
CA MET A 313 -6.79 17.68 5.57
C MET A 313 -8.28 17.79 5.22
N GLY A 314 -8.68 17.13 4.13
CA GLY A 314 -10.06 16.92 3.77
C GLY A 314 -10.56 15.58 4.28
N CYS A 315 -11.87 15.46 4.44
CA CYS A 315 -12.54 14.21 4.79
C CYS A 315 -13.78 14.06 3.92
N TYR A 316 -13.95 12.87 3.35
CA TYR A 316 -15.14 12.45 2.64
C TYR A 316 -15.81 11.35 3.45
N VAL A 317 -17.13 11.44 3.62
CA VAL A 317 -17.90 10.47 4.41
C VAL A 317 -19.13 10.01 3.62
N GLY A 318 -19.49 8.74 3.77
CA GLY A 318 -20.68 8.17 3.17
C GLY A 318 -20.94 6.75 3.64
N ASP A 319 -22.03 6.15 3.17
CA ASP A 319 -22.30 4.73 3.40
C ASP A 319 -21.25 3.87 2.66
N LYS A 320 -20.57 2.97 3.38
CA LYS A 320 -19.50 2.13 2.83
C LYS A 320 -19.96 1.25 1.66
N TYR A 321 -21.24 0.85 1.64
CA TYR A 321 -21.83 0.04 0.59
C TYR A 321 -22.25 0.86 -0.64
N ALA A 322 -22.37 2.18 -0.52
CA ALA A 322 -22.59 3.08 -1.65
C ALA A 322 -21.31 3.35 -2.47
N GLY A 323 -20.15 2.93 -1.96
CA GLY A 323 -18.85 3.11 -2.61
C GLY A 323 -18.48 4.58 -2.81
N ALA A 324 -17.57 4.86 -3.76
CA ALA A 324 -17.05 6.21 -3.98
C ALA A 324 -18.14 7.23 -4.36
N GLY A 325 -19.15 6.81 -5.14
CA GLY A 325 -20.27 7.66 -5.54
C GLY A 325 -21.17 8.10 -4.38
N GLY A 326 -21.11 7.42 -3.24
CA GLY A 326 -21.83 7.79 -2.02
C GLY A 326 -21.09 8.78 -1.12
N LEU A 327 -19.81 9.02 -1.36
CA LEU A 327 -18.96 9.86 -0.52
C LEU A 327 -19.22 11.36 -0.74
N ARG A 328 -19.25 12.14 0.36
CA ARG A 328 -19.44 13.59 0.35
C ARG A 328 -18.40 14.24 1.25
N LYS A 329 -17.85 15.37 0.78
CA LYS A 329 -16.92 16.21 1.54
C LYS A 329 -17.64 16.98 2.65
#